data_AF-A0A2D7PET5-F1
#
_entry.id   AF-A0A2D7PET5-F1
#
_cell.length_a   1.000
_cell.length_b   1.000
_cell.length_c   1.000
_cell.angle_alpha   90.00
_cell.angle_beta   90.00
_cell.angle_gamma   90.00
#
_symmetry.space_group_name_H-M   'P 1'
#
loop_
_entity.id
_entity.type
_entity.pdbx_description
1 polymer ?
#
loop_
_entity_poly.entity_id
_entity_poly.type
_entity_poly.pdbx_seq_one_letter_code
_entity_poly.pdbx_strand_id
1 'polypeptide(L)'
;MSSKYTHNSKILNLYDKNNKVASQLLYGETFSIINKKVSRYHIKTTYDNYSGFIKIKKILKCRNNPTHQIVSKKAFRYKKKK
;
A
#
# COMPACT_ATOMS: atom_id res chain seq x y z
N MET A 1 -20.07 2.15 1.96
CA MET A 1 -18.75 1.55 2.31
C MET A 1 -17.66 2.21 1.49
N SER A 2 -16.62 2.76 2.11
CA SER A 2 -15.45 3.29 1.38
C SER A 2 -14.77 2.13 0.64
N SER A 3 -14.47 2.32 -0.65
CA SER A 3 -13.76 1.33 -1.44
C SER A 3 -12.32 1.17 -0.92
N LYS A 4 -11.97 -0.05 -0.51
CA LYS A 4 -10.59 -0.43 -0.18
C LYS A 4 -9.81 -0.72 -1.45
N TYR A 5 -8.59 -0.23 -1.54
CA TYR A 5 -7.65 -0.42 -2.64
C TYR A 5 -6.44 -1.18 -2.13
N THR A 6 -5.80 -1.95 -3.00
CA THR A 6 -4.59 -2.70 -2.68
C THR A 6 -3.43 -2.18 -3.51
N HIS A 7 -2.28 -2.02 -2.89
CA HIS A 7 -1.05 -1.65 -3.57
C HIS A 7 -0.46 -2.86 -4.33
N ASN A 8 -0.13 -2.70 -5.61
CA ASN A 8 0.39 -3.76 -6.48
C ASN A 8 1.83 -3.52 -6.96
N SER A 9 2.53 -2.50 -6.44
CA SER A 9 3.94 -2.28 -6.76
C SER A 9 4.83 -2.72 -5.58
N LYS A 10 6.14 -2.82 -5.81
CA LYS A 10 7.07 -3.26 -4.76
C LYS A 10 7.07 -2.31 -3.57
N ILE A 11 7.14 -0.99 -3.84
CA ILE A 11 7.19 0.09 -2.85
C ILE A 11 6.45 1.32 -3.38
N LEU A 12 5.57 1.89 -2.57
CA LEU A 12 4.90 3.16 -2.83
C LEU A 12 5.13 4.16 -1.71
N ASN A 13 5.86 5.22 -2.02
CA ASN A 13 6.08 6.31 -1.09
C ASN A 13 4.78 7.05 -0.77
N LEU A 14 4.50 7.18 0.52
CA LEU A 14 3.57 8.14 1.07
C LEU A 14 4.32 9.42 1.40
N TYR A 15 3.69 10.52 1.06
CA TYR A 15 4.23 11.83 1.29
C TYR A 15 3.39 12.62 2.29
N ASP A 16 4.04 13.50 3.03
CA ASP A 16 3.38 14.49 3.88
C ASP A 16 2.87 15.69 3.07
N LYS A 17 2.31 16.68 3.78
CA LYS A 17 1.87 17.95 3.19
C LYS A 17 3.01 18.75 2.54
N ASN A 18 4.25 18.55 3.00
CA ASN A 18 5.46 19.25 2.54
C ASN A 18 6.18 18.51 1.41
N ASN A 19 5.55 17.50 0.78
CA ASN A 19 6.15 16.67 -0.26
C ASN A 19 7.36 15.82 0.18
N LYS A 20 7.60 15.65 1.48
CA LYS A 20 8.64 14.77 1.99
C LYS A 20 8.09 13.36 2.12
N VAL A 21 8.94 12.36 1.86
CA VAL A 21 8.58 10.95 2.08
C VAL A 21 8.45 10.74 3.59
N ALA A 22 7.28 10.32 4.03
CA ALA A 22 6.98 10.12 5.45
C ALA A 22 6.72 8.65 5.80
N SER A 23 6.24 7.87 4.85
CA SER A 23 6.04 6.43 5.00
C SER A 23 6.10 5.73 3.64
N GLN A 24 6.03 4.41 3.62
CA GLN A 24 6.03 3.57 2.42
C GLN A 24 5.02 2.45 2.56
N LEU A 25 4.25 2.22 1.49
CA LEU A 25 3.41 1.04 1.33
C LEU A 25 4.20 -0.06 0.63
N LEU A 26 4.13 -1.29 1.17
CA LEU A 26 4.63 -2.50 0.55
C LEU A 26 3.58 -3.15 -0.35
N TYR A 27 4.03 -4.06 -1.20
CA TYR A 27 3.15 -4.86 -2.04
C TYR A 27 2.07 -5.59 -1.21
N GLY A 28 0.81 -5.49 -1.63
CA GLY A 28 -0.32 -6.15 -0.98
C GLY A 28 -0.97 -5.36 0.15
N GLU A 29 -0.36 -4.26 0.61
CA GLU A 29 -0.98 -3.42 1.64
C GLU A 29 -2.20 -2.68 1.10
N THR A 30 -3.19 -2.47 1.98
CA THR A 30 -4.47 -1.88 1.58
C THR A 30 -4.67 -0.48 2.17
N PHE A 31 -5.35 0.38 1.41
CA PHE A 31 -5.63 1.77 1.78
C PHE A 31 -7.00 2.20 1.25
N SER A 32 -7.59 3.23 1.86
CA SER A 32 -8.77 3.92 1.35
C SER A 32 -8.38 5.28 0.76
N ILE A 33 -9.13 5.75 -0.23
CA ILE A 33 -8.95 7.10 -0.78
C ILE A 33 -9.90 8.04 -0.04
N ILE A 34 -9.34 9.06 0.60
CA ILE A 34 -10.11 10.13 1.26
C ILE A 34 -10.52 11.19 0.23
N ASN A 35 -9.56 11.64 -0.60
CA ASN A 35 -9.80 12.69 -1.59
C ASN A 35 -8.91 12.50 -2.82
N LYS A 36 -9.43 12.85 -4.00
CA LYS A 36 -8.73 12.80 -5.28
C LYS A 36 -8.46 14.24 -5.75
N LYS A 37 -7.19 14.63 -5.82
CA LYS A 37 -6.76 15.85 -6.53
C LYS A 37 -6.05 15.47 -7.84
N VAL A 38 -5.88 16.44 -8.75
CA VAL A 38 -5.35 16.25 -10.11
C VAL A 38 -3.94 15.65 -10.16
N SER A 39 -3.10 15.85 -9.14
CA SER A 39 -1.72 15.34 -9.11
C SER A 39 -1.49 14.24 -8.07
N ARG A 40 -2.29 14.23 -6.99
CA ARG A 40 -2.08 13.38 -5.83
C ARG A 40 -3.39 12.98 -5.18
N TYR A 41 -3.47 11.77 -4.67
CA TYR A 41 -4.60 11.32 -3.87
C TYR A 41 -4.23 11.34 -2.40
N HIS A 42 -5.15 11.84 -1.58
CA HIS A 42 -5.09 11.73 -0.13
C HIS A 42 -5.64 10.35 0.24
N ILE A 43 -4.82 9.54 0.88
CA ILE A 43 -5.16 8.17 1.25
C ILE A 43 -5.01 7.96 2.75
N LYS A 44 -5.68 6.94 3.25
CA LYS A 44 -5.51 6.41 4.61
C LYS A 44 -5.18 4.94 4.53
N THR A 45 -4.07 4.53 5.12
CA THR A 45 -3.69 3.12 5.24
C THR A 45 -4.68 2.38 6.14
N THR A 46 -4.89 1.10 5.88
CA THR A 46 -5.84 0.28 6.67
C THR A 46 -5.23 -0.33 7.93
N TYR A 47 -3.92 -0.56 7.93
CA TYR A 47 -3.22 -1.26 9.01
C TYR A 47 -3.08 -0.38 10.26
N ASP A 48 -2.56 0.84 10.08
CA ASP A 48 -2.21 1.78 11.15
C ASP A 48 -2.96 3.11 11.06
N ASN A 49 -3.93 3.23 10.14
CA ASN A 49 -4.73 4.45 9.93
C ASN A 49 -3.91 5.71 9.58
N TYR A 50 -2.68 5.56 9.12
CA TYR A 50 -1.83 6.66 8.68
C TYR A 50 -2.41 7.38 7.46
N SER A 51 -2.41 8.72 7.50
CA SER A 51 -2.90 9.57 6.41
C SER A 51 -1.76 10.24 5.64
N GLY A 52 -1.75 10.11 4.32
CA GLY A 52 -0.71 10.72 3.49
C GLY A 52 -1.12 10.84 2.02
N PHE A 53 -0.20 11.34 1.20
CA PHE A 53 -0.45 11.58 -0.22
C PHE A 53 0.32 10.60 -1.11
N ILE A 54 -0.32 10.11 -2.16
CA ILE A 54 0.29 9.29 -3.20
C ILE A 54 0.19 10.00 -4.56
N LYS A 55 1.17 9.81 -5.44
CA LYS A 55 1.13 10.34 -6.81
C LYS A 55 0.25 9.44 -7.70
N ILE A 56 -0.62 10.03 -8.52
CA ILE A 56 -1.65 9.30 -9.29
C ILE A 56 -1.08 8.25 -10.23
N LYS A 57 0.08 8.53 -10.85
CA LYS A 57 0.73 7.64 -11.82
C LYS A 57 1.02 6.23 -11.27
N LYS A 58 0.98 6.02 -9.94
CA LYS A 58 1.27 4.74 -9.28
C LYS A 58 0.03 3.92 -8.89
N ILE A 59 -1.18 4.36 -9.22
CA ILE A 59 -2.40 3.65 -8.85
C ILE A 59 -2.69 2.58 -9.89
N LEU A 60 -2.22 1.37 -9.62
CA LEU A 60 -2.67 0.17 -10.31
C LEU A 60 -4.01 -0.26 -9.67
N LYS A 61 -5.03 -0.38 -10.53
CA LYS A 61 -6.33 -0.97 -10.20
C LYS A 61 -6.12 -2.41 -9.73
N CYS A 62 -6.34 -2.70 -8.46
CA CYS A 62 -6.59 -4.07 -8.01
C CYS A 62 -7.89 -4.10 -7.21
N ARG A 63 -8.95 -4.59 -7.86
CA ARG A 63 -10.13 -5.13 -7.17
C ARG A 63 -9.69 -6.52 -6.70
N ASN A 64 -9.23 -6.62 -5.46
CA ASN A 64 -8.77 -7.89 -4.90
C ASN A 64 -9.97 -8.80 -4.68
N ASN A 65 -10.17 -9.74 -5.61
CA ASN A 65 -11.05 -10.90 -5.43
C ASN A 65 -10.19 -12.17 -5.45
N PRO A 66 -9.30 -12.39 -4.47
CA PRO A 66 -8.53 -13.63 -4.42
C PRO A 66 -9.51 -14.79 -4.24
N THR A 67 -9.56 -15.69 -5.22
CA THR A 67 -10.46 -16.85 -5.20
C THR A 67 -9.83 -18.06 -4.51
N HIS A 68 -8.50 -18.07 -4.36
CA HIS A 68 -7.75 -19.19 -3.82
C HIS A 68 -6.70 -18.69 -2.83
N GLN A 69 -6.50 -19.46 -1.76
CA GLN A 69 -5.43 -19.23 -0.81
C GLN A 69 -4.09 -19.72 -1.40
N ILE A 70 -3.05 -18.89 -1.31
CA ILE A 70 -1.68 -19.30 -1.65
C ILE A 70 -1.03 -19.89 -0.40
N VAL A 71 -0.67 -21.18 -0.44
CA VAL A 71 0.02 -21.88 0.65
C VAL A 71 1.42 -22.29 0.18
N SER A 72 2.47 -21.86 0.86
CA SER A 72 3.84 -22.34 0.63
C SER A 72 4.20 -23.40 1.66
N LYS A 73 4.55 -24.61 1.21
CA LYS A 73 4.99 -25.72 2.08
C LYS A 73 6.44 -25.59 2.59
N LYS A 74 7.18 -24.56 2.14
CA LYS A 74 8.59 -24.34 2.48
C LYS A 74 8.80 -22.93 3.01
N ALA A 75 9.53 -22.81 4.12
CA ALA A 75 9.93 -21.55 4.72
C ALA A 75 11.46 -21.41 4.70
N PHE A 76 11.96 -20.19 4.47
CA PHE A 76 13.38 -19.88 4.61
C PHE A 76 13.73 -19.77 6.10
N ARG A 77 14.78 -20.48 6.54
CA ARG A 77 15.29 -20.41 7.92
C ARG A 77 16.56 -19.56 7.94
N TYR A 78 16.54 -18.44 8.65
CA TYR A 78 17.73 -17.61 8.87
C TYR A 78 18.45 -18.09 10.12
N LYS A 79 19.75 -18.39 10.01
CA LYS A 79 20.60 -18.64 11.18
C LYS A 79 21.21 -17.32 11.64
N LYS A 80 21.18 -17.06 12.95
CA LYS A 80 21.92 -15.93 13.55
C LYS A 80 23.41 -16.13 13.25
N LYS A 81 24.07 -15.13 12.68
CA LYS A 81 25.53 -15.13 12.56
C LYS A 81 26.13 -15.10 13.97
N LYS A 82 27.08 -15.99 14.23
CA LYS A 82 27.96 -15.91 15.40
C LYS A 82 28.90 -14.72 15.25
#